data_AF-A0A5A8DL12-F1
#
_entry.id   AF-A0A5A8DL12-F1
#
_cell.length_a   1.000
_cell.length_b   1.000
_cell.length_c   1.000
_cell.angle_alpha   90.00
_cell.angle_beta   90.00
_cell.angle_gamma   90.00
#
_symmetry.space_group_name_H-M   'P 1'
#
loop_
_entity.id
_entity.type
_entity.pdbx_description
1 polymer ?
#
loop_
_entity_poly.entity_id
_entity_poly.type
_entity_poly.pdbx_seq_one_letter_code
_entity_poly.pdbx_strand_id
1 'polypeptide(L)'
;MRVVPYQLTSEVAALSRLLEAVPLAQRRHDVAFVGFISPRRKTILLALQRAGVRLVVANGLPSTRDAVVASARVLVNIHGNDEQTMFETMRCDRWIAAGHVVVSEPSWADETSDFRRAYIITPDPTEASIVATTQAVLKDINAVAARIKKVLDAIGQRAKAKRASALEAFVSEALGT
;
A
#
# COMPACT_ATOMS: atom_id res chain seq x y z
N MET A 1 -4.64 -18.35 -13.25
CA MET A 1 -5.25 -17.21 -12.52
C MET A 1 -4.32 -16.80 -11.39
N ARG A 2 -3.57 -15.69 -11.49
CA ARG A 2 -2.85 -15.16 -10.31
C ARG A 2 -3.88 -14.45 -9.44
N VAL A 3 -4.48 -15.19 -8.50
CA VAL A 3 -5.14 -14.57 -7.36
C VAL A 3 -4.03 -13.95 -6.54
N VAL A 4 -3.97 -12.62 -6.45
CA VAL A 4 -3.08 -12.00 -5.47
C VAL A 4 -3.56 -12.48 -4.09
N PRO A 5 -2.74 -13.23 -3.32
CA PRO A 5 -3.20 -14.02 -2.17
C PRO A 5 -3.90 -13.18 -1.11
N TYR A 6 -3.54 -11.90 -0.99
CA TYR A 6 -3.87 -11.07 0.16
C TYR A 6 -5.34 -10.65 0.25
N GLN A 7 -6.11 -10.67 -0.84
CA GLN A 7 -7.47 -10.13 -0.83
C GLN A 7 -8.45 -10.92 0.06
N LEU A 8 -8.06 -12.10 0.57
CA LEU A 8 -8.91 -12.96 1.42
C LEU A 8 -8.15 -13.72 2.50
N THR A 9 -6.99 -13.22 2.94
CA THR A 9 -6.26 -13.86 4.03
C THR A 9 -6.66 -13.29 5.39
N SER A 10 -6.55 -14.11 6.43
CA SER A 10 -6.67 -13.67 7.83
C SER A 10 -5.70 -12.53 8.18
N GLU A 11 -4.61 -12.41 7.43
CA GLU A 11 -3.62 -11.33 7.52
C GLU A 11 -4.24 -9.95 7.24
N VAL A 12 -4.93 -9.75 6.11
CA VAL A 12 -5.51 -8.42 5.79
C VAL A 12 -6.56 -8.00 6.81
N ALA A 13 -7.34 -8.95 7.33
CA ALA A 13 -8.27 -8.67 8.43
C ALA A 13 -7.54 -8.24 9.71
N ALA A 14 -6.40 -8.85 10.04
CA ALA A 14 -5.58 -8.43 11.18
C ALA A 14 -4.98 -7.03 10.98
N LEU A 15 -4.48 -6.73 9.78
CA LEU A 15 -3.95 -5.40 9.45
C LEU A 15 -5.03 -4.32 9.48
N SER A 16 -6.23 -4.61 8.98
CA SER A 16 -7.38 -3.69 9.01
C SER A 16 -7.75 -3.33 10.45
N ARG A 17 -7.79 -4.31 11.35
CA ARG A 17 -8.04 -4.06 12.79
C ARG A 17 -6.98 -3.16 13.42
N LEU A 18 -5.70 -3.30 13.02
CA LEU A 18 -4.65 -2.38 13.49
C LEU A 18 -4.88 -0.95 13.02
N LEU A 19 -5.34 -0.76 11.77
CA LEU A 19 -5.63 0.55 11.21
C LEU A 19 -6.87 1.21 11.80
N GLU A 20 -7.86 0.40 12.20
CA GLU A 20 -9.10 0.83 12.85
C GLU A 20 -8.91 1.14 14.33
N ALA A 21 -7.97 0.48 15.00
CA ALA A 21 -7.68 0.67 16.42
C ALA A 21 -7.25 2.11 16.77
N VAL A 22 -6.64 2.83 15.82
CA VAL A 22 -6.21 4.23 16.01
C VAL A 22 -6.72 5.09 14.86
N PRO A 23 -7.61 6.06 15.14
CA PRO A 23 -8.08 7.00 14.13
C PRO A 23 -6.92 7.69 13.41
N LEU A 24 -7.05 7.89 12.10
CA LEU A 24 -6.00 8.45 11.23
C LEU A 24 -5.42 9.79 11.76
N ALA A 25 -6.27 10.64 12.33
CA ALA A 25 -5.87 11.91 12.93
C ALA A 25 -4.95 11.75 14.15
N GLN A 26 -5.12 10.66 14.91
CA GLN A 26 -4.40 10.38 16.15
C GLN A 26 -3.11 9.55 15.94
N ARG A 27 -2.82 9.14 14.71
CA ARG A 27 -1.61 8.39 14.39
C ARG A 27 -0.35 9.18 14.70
N ARG A 28 0.59 8.52 15.38
CA ARG A 28 1.81 9.10 15.92
C ARG A 28 2.78 9.55 14.84
N HIS A 29 2.87 8.79 13.76
CA HIS A 29 3.81 9.04 12.68
C HIS A 29 3.06 9.53 11.44
N ASP A 30 3.71 10.38 10.66
CA ASP A 30 3.16 10.81 9.38
C ASP A 30 3.48 9.76 8.31
N VAL A 31 4.71 9.25 8.31
CA VAL A 31 5.20 8.28 7.33
C VAL A 31 5.87 7.10 8.00
N ALA A 32 5.57 5.90 7.52
CA ALA A 32 6.34 4.69 7.79
C ALA A 32 7.11 4.26 6.53
N PHE A 33 8.30 3.69 6.73
CA PHE A 33 9.05 2.95 5.72
C PHE A 33 9.40 1.56 6.27
N VAL A 34 9.33 0.53 5.41
CA VAL A 34 9.73 -0.84 5.74
C VAL A 34 10.76 -1.31 4.72
N GLY A 35 11.94 -1.74 5.17
CA GLY A 35 12.94 -2.36 4.29
C GLY A 35 14.37 -2.02 4.64
N PHE A 36 15.31 -2.63 3.90
CA PHE A 36 16.74 -2.35 4.04
C PHE A 36 17.06 -0.89 3.64
N ILE A 37 17.86 -0.22 4.46
CA ILE A 37 18.26 1.18 4.27
C ILE A 37 19.49 1.24 3.35
N SER A 38 19.25 1.34 2.04
CA SER A 38 20.29 1.66 1.07
C SER A 38 20.70 3.14 1.15
N PRO A 39 21.85 3.55 0.57
CA PRO A 39 22.23 4.96 0.51
C PRO A 39 21.15 5.86 -0.11
N ARG A 40 20.55 5.43 -1.24
CA ARG A 40 19.45 6.14 -1.90
C ARG A 40 18.23 6.30 -0.99
N ARG A 41 17.78 5.21 -0.36
CA ARG A 41 16.66 5.26 0.59
C ARG A 41 16.98 6.17 1.77
N LYS A 42 18.19 6.10 2.33
CA LYS A 42 18.63 6.97 3.43
C LYS A 42 18.51 8.44 3.05
N THR A 43 18.96 8.80 1.84
CA THR A 43 18.86 10.16 1.30
C THR A 43 17.41 10.65 1.25
N ILE A 44 16.51 9.87 0.64
CA ILE A 44 15.09 10.22 0.51
C ILE A 44 14.39 10.29 1.88
N LEU A 45 14.67 9.35 2.77
CA LEU A 45 14.10 9.32 4.13
C LEU A 45 14.54 10.53 4.96
N LEU A 46 15.82 10.92 4.86
CA LEU A 46 16.32 12.14 5.49
C LEU A 46 15.67 13.39 4.90
N ALA A 47 15.42 13.42 3.60
CA ALA A 47 14.72 14.54 2.96
C ALA A 47 13.29 14.70 3.46
N LEU A 48 12.54 13.60 3.62
CA LEU A 48 11.23 13.62 4.26
C LEU A 48 11.31 14.20 5.69
N GLN A 49 12.28 13.77 6.49
CA GLN A 49 12.47 14.31 7.85
C GLN A 49 12.81 15.80 7.85
N ARG A 50 13.71 16.25 6.96
CA ARG A 50 14.04 17.68 6.79
C ARG A 50 12.83 18.51 6.37
N ALA A 51 11.90 17.91 5.64
CA ALA A 51 10.62 18.50 5.25
C ALA A 51 9.57 18.50 6.39
N GLY A 52 9.97 18.16 7.62
CA GLY A 52 9.11 18.18 8.82
C GLY A 52 8.25 16.94 9.02
N VAL A 53 8.45 15.88 8.23
CA VAL A 53 7.67 14.63 8.33
C VAL A 53 8.15 13.82 9.53
N ARG A 54 7.22 13.42 10.42
CA ARG A 54 7.51 12.46 11.49
C ARG A 54 7.61 11.04 10.92
N LEU A 55 8.82 10.68 10.47
CA LEU A 55 9.15 9.39 9.87
C LEU A 55 9.41 8.30 10.93
N VAL A 56 8.95 7.08 10.66
CA VAL A 56 9.38 5.86 11.36
C VAL A 56 9.88 4.79 10.38
N VAL A 57 10.98 4.13 10.74
CA VAL A 57 11.47 2.95 10.03
C VAL A 57 10.99 1.70 10.78
N ALA A 58 10.08 0.97 10.17
CA ALA A 58 9.47 -0.24 10.71
C ALA A 58 10.27 -1.48 10.26
N ASN A 59 11.48 -1.63 10.78
CA ASN A 59 12.28 -2.85 10.60
C ASN A 59 12.21 -3.66 11.89
N GLY A 60 11.62 -4.86 11.84
CA GLY A 60 11.43 -5.70 13.02
C GLY A 60 10.67 -6.99 12.70
N LEU A 61 10.39 -7.77 13.76
CA LEU A 61 9.54 -8.96 13.66
C LEU A 61 8.16 -8.59 13.07
N PRO A 62 7.48 -9.49 12.34
CA PRO A 62 6.24 -9.16 11.64
C PRO A 62 5.18 -8.48 12.52
N SER A 63 4.92 -8.98 13.72
CA SER A 63 3.91 -8.39 14.62
C SER A 63 4.26 -6.99 15.09
N THR A 64 5.52 -6.75 15.47
CA THR A 64 5.96 -5.42 15.94
C THR A 64 6.06 -4.44 14.77
N ARG A 65 6.59 -4.89 13.64
CA ARG A 65 6.61 -4.14 12.37
C ARG A 65 5.20 -3.66 12.01
N ASP A 66 4.21 -4.54 12.09
CA ASP A 66 2.88 -4.24 11.59
C ASP A 66 2.18 -3.19 12.45
N ALA A 67 2.33 -3.28 13.78
CA ALA A 67 1.89 -2.24 14.69
C ALA A 67 2.58 -0.89 14.43
N VAL A 68 3.89 -0.90 14.15
CA VAL A 68 4.63 0.33 13.82
C VAL A 68 4.15 0.95 12.51
N VAL A 69 3.92 0.15 11.46
CA VAL A 69 3.37 0.68 10.20
C VAL A 69 1.98 1.26 10.42
N ALA A 70 1.09 0.55 11.12
CA ALA A 70 -0.26 1.04 11.41
C ALA A 70 -0.30 2.34 12.22
N SER A 71 0.77 2.63 12.97
CA SER A 71 0.93 3.90 13.70
C SER A 71 1.25 5.10 12.81
N ALA A 72 1.46 4.89 11.50
CA ALA A 72 1.73 5.94 10.53
C ALA A 72 0.51 6.24 9.64
N ARG A 73 0.42 7.46 9.12
CA ARG A 73 -0.67 7.88 8.21
C ARG A 73 -0.44 7.39 6.78
N VAL A 74 0.81 7.40 6.33
CA VAL A 74 1.24 6.96 5.00
C VAL A 74 2.34 5.90 5.12
N LEU A 75 2.30 4.88 4.29
CA LEU A 75 3.43 3.98 4.04
C LEU A 75 4.08 4.39 2.72
N VAL A 76 5.40 4.64 2.71
CA VAL A 76 6.14 4.95 1.49
C VAL A 76 6.85 3.72 0.93
N ASN A 77 6.71 3.50 -0.37
CA ASN A 77 7.48 2.54 -1.15
C ASN A 77 8.58 3.26 -1.93
N ILE A 78 9.83 2.93 -1.61
CA ILE A 78 11.04 3.53 -2.19
C ILE A 78 11.95 2.40 -2.66
N HIS A 79 12.36 2.45 -3.92
CA HIS A 79 13.32 1.55 -4.55
C HIS A 79 14.73 1.73 -3.96
N GLY A 80 15.50 0.64 -3.90
CA GLY A 80 16.80 0.65 -3.21
C GLY A 80 17.92 1.29 -4.01
N ASN A 81 17.81 1.30 -5.34
CA ASN A 81 18.70 1.96 -6.30
C ASN A 81 17.89 2.29 -7.56
N ASP A 82 18.55 2.89 -8.55
CA ASP A 82 17.88 3.38 -9.77
C ASP A 82 17.56 2.24 -10.76
N GLU A 83 18.21 1.08 -10.61
CA GLU A 83 17.93 -0.11 -11.41
C GLU A 83 16.74 -0.93 -10.88
N GLN A 84 16.40 -0.77 -9.59
CA GLN A 84 15.26 -1.42 -8.97
C GLN A 84 13.98 -0.70 -9.37
N THR A 85 13.31 -1.20 -10.41
CA THR A 85 12.07 -0.60 -10.92
C THR A 85 10.81 -1.36 -10.52
N MET A 86 10.93 -2.44 -9.74
CA MET A 86 9.80 -3.31 -9.41
C MET A 86 9.00 -2.80 -8.20
N PHE A 87 7.67 -2.94 -8.27
CA PHE A 87 6.82 -2.64 -7.13
C PHE A 87 6.99 -3.69 -6.03
N GLU A 88 7.04 -3.24 -4.79
CA GLU A 88 7.31 -4.09 -3.63
C GLU A 88 6.03 -4.71 -3.09
N THR A 89 5.44 -5.59 -3.89
CA THR A 89 4.12 -6.23 -3.67
C THR A 89 4.00 -6.84 -2.28
N MET A 90 5.00 -7.63 -1.85
CA MET A 90 5.04 -8.26 -0.52
C MET A 90 4.95 -7.26 0.64
N ARG A 91 5.47 -6.04 0.45
CA ARG A 91 5.42 -4.97 1.45
C ARG A 91 4.14 -4.18 1.36
N CYS A 92 3.69 -3.84 0.15
CA CYS A 92 2.64 -2.85 -0.05
C CYS A 92 1.25 -3.43 -0.24
N ASP A 93 1.09 -4.53 -0.99
CA ASP A 93 -0.22 -5.04 -1.43
C ASP A 93 -1.13 -5.37 -0.25
N ARG A 94 -0.59 -6.02 0.79
CA ARG A 94 -1.34 -6.37 1.99
C ARG A 94 -1.81 -5.14 2.78
N TRP A 95 -1.04 -4.04 2.76
CA TRP A 95 -1.43 -2.79 3.41
C TRP A 95 -2.42 -2.00 2.57
N ILE A 96 -2.26 -2.00 1.24
CA ILE A 96 -3.24 -1.43 0.32
C ILE A 96 -4.57 -2.16 0.47
N ALA A 97 -4.56 -3.50 0.47
CA ALA A 97 -5.74 -4.33 0.68
C ALA A 97 -6.43 -4.05 2.03
N ALA A 98 -5.65 -3.78 3.08
CA ALA A 98 -6.16 -3.39 4.40
C ALA A 98 -6.67 -1.94 4.47
N GLY A 99 -6.52 -1.14 3.41
CA GLY A 99 -6.98 0.24 3.36
C GLY A 99 -5.97 1.28 3.83
N HIS A 100 -4.70 0.92 3.99
CA HIS A 100 -3.66 1.90 4.29
C HIS A 100 -3.37 2.78 3.08
N VAL A 101 -3.14 4.07 3.30
CA VAL A 101 -2.62 4.97 2.27
C VAL A 101 -1.16 4.62 1.98
N VAL A 102 -0.86 4.29 0.72
CA VAL A 102 0.49 4.02 0.22
C VAL A 102 0.88 5.06 -0.83
N VAL A 103 2.10 5.60 -0.71
CA VAL A 103 2.75 6.44 -1.73
C VAL A 103 3.94 5.65 -2.26
N SER A 104 4.07 5.53 -3.59
CA SER A 104 5.09 4.72 -4.23
C SER A 104 5.79 5.51 -5.34
N GLU A 105 7.09 5.26 -5.49
CA GLU A 105 7.79 5.54 -6.75
C GLU A 105 7.13 4.80 -7.91
N PRO A 106 7.17 5.37 -9.14
CA PRO A 106 6.66 4.70 -10.33
C PRO A 106 7.42 3.41 -10.56
N SER A 107 6.69 2.31 -10.69
CA SER A 107 7.24 0.97 -10.88
C SER A 107 6.89 0.42 -12.25
N TRP A 108 7.74 -0.47 -12.76
CA TRP A 108 7.47 -1.21 -13.98
C TRP A 108 6.17 -2.02 -13.82
N ALA A 109 5.35 -2.00 -14.86
CA ALA A 109 4.06 -2.69 -14.92
C ALA A 109 2.99 -2.20 -13.91
N ASP A 110 3.11 -0.99 -13.36
CA ASP A 110 2.07 -0.35 -12.52
C ASP A 110 0.69 -0.28 -13.22
N GLU A 111 0.67 -0.26 -14.56
CA GLU A 111 -0.54 -0.33 -15.38
C GLU A 111 -1.29 -1.67 -15.27
N THR A 112 -0.60 -2.73 -14.88
CA THR A 112 -1.17 -4.08 -14.76
C THR A 112 -1.46 -4.49 -13.31
N SER A 113 -1.18 -3.63 -12.33
CA SER A 113 -1.42 -3.92 -10.92
C SER A 113 -2.91 -4.10 -10.62
N ASP A 114 -3.27 -5.16 -9.88
CA ASP A 114 -4.64 -5.39 -9.39
C ASP A 114 -5.10 -4.29 -8.41
N PHE A 115 -4.15 -3.59 -7.78
CA PHE A 115 -4.38 -2.45 -6.90
C PHE A 115 -4.20 -1.11 -7.58
N ARG A 116 -4.11 -1.07 -8.92
CA ARG A 116 -4.02 0.19 -9.67
C ARG A 116 -5.10 1.16 -9.23
N ARG A 117 -4.70 2.41 -8.94
CA ARG A 117 -5.52 3.51 -8.37
C ARG A 117 -5.87 3.39 -6.88
N ALA A 118 -5.50 2.30 -6.21
CA ALA A 118 -5.67 2.14 -4.75
C ALA A 118 -4.43 2.59 -3.94
N TYR A 119 -3.40 3.08 -4.62
CA TYR A 119 -2.23 3.75 -4.05
C TYR A 119 -1.85 4.96 -4.90
N ILE A 120 -1.00 5.82 -4.35
CA ILE A 120 -0.53 7.05 -5.00
C ILE A 120 0.83 6.78 -5.62
N ILE A 121 0.98 7.11 -6.90
CA ILE A 121 2.23 6.98 -7.63
C ILE A 121 2.82 8.37 -7.80
N THR A 122 4.11 8.53 -7.51
CA THR A 122 4.81 9.80 -7.73
C THR A 122 5.07 10.03 -9.22
N PRO A 123 5.18 11.29 -9.69
CA PRO A 123 5.43 11.58 -11.11
C PRO A 123 6.70 10.93 -11.67
N ASP A 124 7.75 10.90 -10.85
CA ASP A 124 9.06 10.34 -11.16
C ASP A 124 9.71 9.74 -9.88
N PRO A 125 10.74 8.88 -10.02
CA PRO A 125 11.42 8.24 -8.88
C PRO A 125 12.54 9.13 -8.31
N THR A 126 12.26 10.41 -8.05
CA THR A 126 13.22 11.33 -7.43
C THR A 126 12.87 11.63 -5.97
N GLU A 127 13.89 12.06 -5.21
CA GLU A 127 13.70 12.57 -3.84
C GLU A 127 12.63 13.66 -3.78
N ALA A 128 12.73 14.67 -4.65
CA ALA A 128 11.82 15.82 -4.65
C ALA A 128 10.37 15.38 -4.90
N SER A 129 10.17 14.46 -5.85
CA SER A 129 8.88 13.91 -6.21
C SER A 129 8.24 13.09 -5.09
N ILE A 130 9.02 12.26 -4.39
CA ILE A 130 8.56 11.52 -3.20
C ILE A 130 8.18 12.46 -2.06
N VAL A 131 9.02 13.45 -1.76
CA VAL A 131 8.75 14.43 -0.69
C VAL A 131 7.50 15.23 -1.00
N ALA A 132 7.41 15.83 -2.19
CA ALA A 132 6.28 16.68 -2.59
C ALA A 132 4.96 15.89 -2.62
N THR A 133 4.96 14.69 -3.21
CA THR A 133 3.76 13.84 -3.27
C THR A 133 3.32 13.43 -1.87
N THR A 134 4.26 13.04 -1.01
CA THR A 134 3.95 12.63 0.36
C THR A 134 3.37 13.79 1.18
N GLN A 135 3.92 15.00 1.07
CA GLN A 135 3.37 16.18 1.74
C GLN A 135 1.96 16.54 1.24
N ALA A 136 1.73 16.48 -0.07
CA ALA A 136 0.40 16.70 -0.64
C ALA A 136 -0.62 15.67 -0.12
N VAL A 137 -0.23 14.40 -0.09
CA VAL A 137 -1.08 13.32 0.46
C VAL A 137 -1.37 13.53 1.95
N LEU A 138 -0.37 13.93 2.74
CA LEU A 138 -0.56 14.19 4.17
C LEU A 138 -1.52 15.37 4.43
N LYS A 139 -1.45 16.42 3.60
CA LYS A 139 -2.36 17.58 3.69
C LYS A 139 -3.82 17.18 3.48
N ASP A 140 -4.07 16.30 2.50
CA ASP A 140 -5.42 15.87 2.10
C ASP A 140 -5.74 14.43 2.53
N ILE A 141 -5.12 13.95 3.61
CA ILE A 141 -5.06 12.52 3.94
C ILE A 141 -6.44 11.87 4.09
N ASN A 142 -7.41 12.57 4.67
CA ASN A 142 -8.78 12.06 4.84
C ASN A 142 -9.48 11.86 3.49
N ALA A 143 -9.32 12.82 2.56
CA ALA A 143 -9.89 12.74 1.23
C ALA A 143 -9.21 11.63 0.41
N VAL A 144 -7.89 11.51 0.53
CA VAL A 144 -7.11 10.43 -0.12
C VAL A 144 -7.55 9.06 0.39
N ALA A 145 -7.66 8.88 1.72
CA ALA A 145 -8.10 7.63 2.33
C ALA A 145 -9.53 7.25 1.89
N ALA A 146 -10.45 8.22 1.87
CA ALA A 146 -11.82 8.00 1.39
C ALA A 146 -11.86 7.59 -0.09
N ARG A 147 -11.01 8.19 -0.94
CA ARG A 147 -10.88 7.80 -2.35
C ARG A 147 -10.33 6.39 -2.51
N ILE A 148 -9.26 6.06 -1.78
CA ILE A 148 -8.66 4.72 -1.81
C ILE A 148 -9.68 3.66 -1.37
N LYS A 149 -10.42 3.93 -0.29
CA LYS A 149 -11.48 3.03 0.18
C LYS A 149 -12.52 2.74 -0.92
N LYS A 150 -12.99 3.77 -1.63
CA LYS A 150 -13.94 3.58 -2.76
C LYS A 150 -13.37 2.69 -3.87
N VAL A 151 -12.08 2.85 -4.19
CA VAL A 151 -11.41 2.01 -5.20
C VAL A 151 -11.30 0.56 -4.71
N LEU A 152 -10.91 0.34 -3.46
CA LEU A 152 -10.81 -0.99 -2.85
C LEU A 152 -12.17 -1.69 -2.79
N ASP A 153 -13.23 -0.98 -2.40
CA ASP A 153 -14.59 -1.51 -2.40
C ASP A 153 -14.97 -1.99 -3.82
N ALA A 154 -14.67 -1.20 -4.86
CA ALA A 154 -14.93 -1.56 -6.25
C ALA A 154 -14.06 -2.73 -6.77
N ILE A 155 -12.80 -2.83 -6.32
CA ILE A 155 -11.94 -4.00 -6.60
C ILE A 155 -12.56 -5.25 -5.97
N GLY A 156 -12.96 -5.16 -4.69
CA GLY A 156 -13.57 -6.28 -3.96
C GLY A 156 -14.86 -6.78 -4.61
N GLN A 157 -15.74 -5.90 -5.07
CA GLN A 157 -16.97 -6.29 -5.77
C GLN A 157 -16.68 -7.00 -7.09
N ARG A 158 -15.73 -6.48 -7.89
CA ARG A 158 -15.32 -7.13 -9.15
C ARG A 158 -14.71 -8.51 -8.91
N ALA A 159 -13.89 -8.65 -7.87
CA ALA A 159 -13.28 -9.93 -7.51
C ALA A 159 -14.33 -10.96 -7.07
N LYS A 160 -15.33 -10.55 -6.28
CA LYS A 160 -16.46 -11.42 -5.88
C LYS A 160 -17.28 -11.87 -7.08
N ALA A 161 -17.67 -10.95 -7.96
CA ALA A 161 -18.43 -11.27 -9.17
C ALA A 161 -17.67 -12.26 -10.07
N LYS A 162 -16.38 -12.01 -10.32
CA LYS A 162 -15.54 -12.90 -11.13
C LYS A 162 -15.44 -14.32 -10.55
N ARG A 163 -15.38 -14.46 -9.23
CA ARG A 163 -15.36 -15.76 -8.55
C ARG A 163 -16.69 -16.48 -8.65
N ALA A 164 -17.81 -15.78 -8.49
CA ALA A 164 -19.14 -16.35 -8.67
C ALA A 164 -19.29 -16.91 -10.09
N SER A 165 -18.96 -16.11 -11.12
CA SER A 165 -19.03 -16.56 -12.51
C SER A 165 -18.07 -17.72 -12.82
N ALA A 166 -16.87 -17.74 -12.25
CA ALA A 166 -15.94 -18.85 -12.43
C ALA A 166 -16.44 -20.14 -11.75
N LEU A 167 -17.08 -20.03 -10.59
CA LEU A 167 -17.70 -21.16 -9.90
C LEU A 167 -18.89 -21.70 -10.69
N GLU A 168 -19.77 -20.82 -11.18
CA GLU A 168 -20.90 -21.19 -12.04
C GLU A 168 -20.43 -21.92 -13.30
N ALA A 169 -19.42 -21.39 -14.00
CA ALA A 169 -18.83 -22.02 -15.17
C ALA A 169 -18.26 -23.42 -14.85
N PHE A 170 -17.52 -23.54 -13.74
CA PHE A 170 -16.97 -24.82 -13.29
C PHE A 170 -18.07 -25.83 -12.93
N VAL A 171 -19.14 -25.39 -12.27
CA VAL A 171 -20.28 -26.25 -11.92
C VAL A 171 -21.04 -26.69 -13.18
N SER A 172 -21.26 -25.81 -14.15
CA SER A 172 -21.87 -26.15 -15.44
C SER A 172 -21.05 -27.21 -16.19
N GLU A 173 -19.73 -26.98 -16.27
CA GLU A 173 -18.79 -27.91 -16.92
C GLU A 173 -18.74 -29.27 -16.21
N ALA A 174 -18.73 -29.27 -14.87
CA ALA A 174 -18.70 -30.51 -14.07
C ALA A 174 -20.02 -31.31 -14.11
N LEU A 175 -21.15 -30.64 -14.33
CA LEU A 175 -22.49 -31.27 -14.38
C LEU A 175 -22.94 -31.64 -15.81
N GLY A 176 -22.15 -31.31 -16.84
CA GLY A 176 -22.45 -31.68 -18.23
C GLY A 176 -23.69 -30.99 -18.81
N THR A 177 -24.06 -29.81 -18.28
CA THR A 177 -25.06 -28.90 -18.86
C THR A 177 -24.39 -27.68 -19.46
#